data_AF-A0A941EVN3-F1
#
_entry.id   AF-A0A941EVN3-F1
#
_cell.length_a   1.000
_cell.length_b   1.000
_cell.length_c   1.000
_cell.angle_alpha   90.00
_cell.angle_beta   90.00
_cell.angle_gamma   90.00
#
_symmetry.space_group_name_H-M   'P 1'
#
loop_
_entity.id
_entity.type
_entity.pdbx_description
1 polymer ?
#
loop_
_entity_poly.entity_id
_entity_poly.type
_entity_poly.pdbx_seq_one_letter_code
_entity_poly.pdbx_strand_id
1 'polypeptide(L)'
;MPDVRVPGFLGRVLADHDDPVGTCFHVAPGVVVTACHVLAEIDAAQLDAQVLLDPLAGGAPFQASVARLDPLHDLAVLVVAQEPGFAEVSGPLAASDGVALREPVRVTGHPLVYEPGHAYRYLDAPGTWAGGSVRDGEVGLGRLISDQVLKGMSGAPVLRESDGAVLGVASGRYNTPDGWLAGTVWV
;
A
#
# COMPACT_ATOMS: atom_id res chain seq x y z
N MET A 1 14.64 -4.99 16.49
CA MET A 1 13.93 -6.28 16.42
C MET A 1 12.63 -6.06 15.67
N PRO A 2 12.21 -6.98 14.78
CA PRO A 2 10.94 -6.85 14.08
C PRO A 2 9.76 -6.78 15.05
N ASP A 3 8.80 -5.90 14.78
CA ASP A 3 7.55 -5.78 15.54
C ASP A 3 6.57 -6.87 15.09
N VAL A 4 6.27 -7.81 15.99
CA VAL A 4 5.40 -8.98 15.72
C VAL A 4 3.96 -8.62 15.40
N ARG A 5 3.54 -7.37 15.61
CA ARG A 5 2.20 -6.88 15.28
C ARG A 5 2.03 -6.58 13.79
N VAL A 6 3.13 -6.38 13.07
CA VAL A 6 3.13 -6.03 11.65
C VAL A 6 3.29 -7.31 10.82
N PRO A 7 2.37 -7.60 9.88
CA PRO A 7 2.53 -8.74 8.97
C PRO A 7 3.87 -8.73 8.25
N GLY A 8 4.51 -9.89 8.14
CA GLY A 8 5.89 -10.03 7.65
C GLY A 8 6.08 -9.74 6.17
N PHE A 9 4.98 -9.58 5.44
CA PHE A 9 4.94 -9.27 4.01
C PHE A 9 4.86 -7.77 3.71
N LEU A 10 4.70 -6.90 4.72
CA LEU A 10 4.58 -5.45 4.53
C LEU A 10 5.94 -4.77 4.50
N GLY A 11 6.08 -3.75 3.65
CA GLY A 11 7.29 -2.95 3.48
C GLY A 11 7.02 -1.47 3.27
N ARG A 12 8.10 -0.70 3.22
CA ARG A 12 8.09 0.71 2.84
C ARG A 12 8.90 0.90 1.57
N VAL A 13 8.47 1.85 0.75
CA VAL A 13 9.27 2.39 -0.35
C VAL A 13 10.03 3.59 0.18
N LEU A 14 11.34 3.65 -0.10
CA LEU A 14 12.25 4.63 0.46
C LEU A 14 12.82 5.53 -0.65
N ALA A 15 12.82 6.85 -0.43
CA ALA A 15 13.58 7.81 -1.23
C ALA A 15 15.08 7.72 -0.89
N ASP A 16 15.39 7.54 0.38
CA ASP A 16 16.72 7.23 0.93
C ASP A 16 16.56 6.39 2.22
N HIS A 17 17.66 5.91 2.80
CA HIS A 17 17.69 4.91 3.88
C HIS A 17 16.75 5.18 5.07
N ASP A 18 16.44 6.44 5.36
CA ASP A 18 15.55 6.86 6.45
C ASP A 18 14.37 7.73 5.99
N ASP A 19 14.09 7.78 4.68
CA ASP A 19 13.07 8.65 4.08
C ASP A 19 11.97 7.84 3.36
N PRO A 20 11.00 7.29 4.08
CA PRO A 20 9.90 6.52 3.49
C PRO A 20 8.87 7.41 2.78
N VAL A 21 8.51 7.05 1.55
CA VAL A 21 7.53 7.78 0.72
C VAL A 21 6.21 7.04 0.53
N GLY A 22 6.21 5.72 0.78
CA GLY A 22 5.02 4.90 0.60
C GLY A 22 5.13 3.53 1.23
N THR A 23 4.08 2.74 1.05
CA THR A 23 3.99 1.36 1.51
C THR A 23 4.05 0.39 0.33
N CYS A 24 4.56 -0.81 0.55
CA CYS A 24 4.54 -1.90 -0.43
C CYS A 24 4.28 -3.23 0.27
N PHE A 25 4.01 -4.29 -0.50
CA PHE A 25 3.80 -5.61 0.07
C PHE A 25 4.19 -6.75 -0.87
N HIS A 26 4.67 -7.85 -0.27
CA HIS A 26 5.15 -9.04 -0.95
C HIS A 26 3.99 -9.99 -1.28
N VAL A 27 3.73 -10.23 -2.57
CA VAL A 27 2.54 -10.98 -3.05
C VAL A 27 2.84 -12.38 -3.57
N ALA A 28 4.09 -12.64 -3.93
CA ALA A 28 4.62 -13.93 -4.33
C ALA A 28 6.14 -13.88 -4.14
N PRO A 29 6.85 -15.02 -4.03
CA PRO A 29 8.30 -15.03 -3.86
C PRO A 29 9.03 -14.10 -4.85
N GLY A 30 9.68 -13.07 -4.31
CA GLY A 30 10.43 -12.08 -5.08
C GLY A 30 9.58 -11.05 -5.81
N VAL A 31 8.27 -10.99 -5.59
CA VAL A 31 7.33 -10.06 -6.25
C VAL A 31 6.67 -9.15 -5.23
N VAL A 32 6.85 -7.84 -5.42
CA VAL A 32 6.36 -6.80 -4.52
C VAL A 32 5.45 -5.86 -5.28
N VAL A 33 4.36 -5.42 -4.66
CA VAL A 33 3.39 -4.48 -5.23
C VAL A 33 3.39 -3.18 -4.44
N THR A 34 3.23 -2.06 -5.13
CA THR A 34 2.98 -0.73 -4.56
C THR A 34 2.16 0.12 -5.55
N ALA A 35 1.84 1.35 -5.18
CA ALA A 35 1.17 2.29 -6.07
C ALA A 35 2.16 2.96 -7.04
N CYS A 36 1.74 3.22 -8.28
CA CYS A 36 2.62 3.79 -9.30
C CYS A 36 3.09 5.21 -8.93
N HIS A 37 2.21 6.04 -8.37
CA HIS A 37 2.58 7.39 -7.95
C HIS A 37 3.61 7.44 -6.82
N VAL A 38 3.68 6.40 -5.98
CA VAL A 38 4.73 6.28 -4.94
C VAL A 38 6.11 6.20 -5.58
N LEU A 39 6.25 5.45 -6.68
CA LEU A 39 7.50 5.40 -7.43
C LEU A 39 7.78 6.71 -8.18
N ALA A 40 6.75 7.39 -8.64
CA ALA A 40 6.90 8.69 -9.30
C ALA A 40 7.42 9.77 -8.34
N GLU A 41 7.07 9.72 -7.06
CA GLU A 41 7.55 10.65 -6.03
C GLU A 41 9.07 10.60 -5.84
N ILE A 42 9.70 9.49 -6.19
CA ILE A 42 11.15 9.25 -6.10
C ILE A 42 11.83 9.10 -7.47
N ASP A 43 11.18 9.58 -8.54
CA ASP A 43 11.67 9.50 -9.92
C ASP A 43 12.01 8.07 -10.41
N ALA A 44 11.37 7.06 -9.80
CA ALA A 44 11.59 5.64 -10.09
C ALA A 44 10.46 5.00 -10.91
N ALA A 45 9.49 5.77 -11.42
CA ALA A 45 8.39 5.27 -12.25
C ALA A 45 8.83 4.94 -13.70
N GLN A 46 9.83 4.09 -13.84
CA GLN A 46 10.36 3.59 -15.12
C GLN A 46 10.84 2.14 -14.96
N LEU A 47 10.77 1.36 -16.04
CA LEU A 47 11.22 -0.05 -16.02
C LEU A 47 12.69 -0.16 -15.63
N ASP A 48 13.03 -1.22 -14.90
CA ASP A 48 14.37 -1.55 -14.41
C ASP A 48 14.98 -0.54 -13.41
N ALA A 49 14.27 0.54 -13.06
CA ALA A 49 14.69 1.44 -12.00
C ALA A 49 14.87 0.67 -10.69
N GLN A 50 15.94 1.03 -9.96
CA GLN A 50 16.22 0.47 -8.65
C GLN A 50 15.43 1.23 -7.59
N VAL A 51 14.81 0.50 -6.69
CA VAL A 51 13.96 1.02 -5.61
C VAL A 51 14.45 0.42 -4.30
N LEU A 52 14.75 1.28 -3.34
CA LEU A 52 15.13 0.87 -2.00
C LEU A 52 13.85 0.57 -1.19
N LEU A 53 13.79 -0.62 -0.61
CA LEU A 53 12.68 -1.07 0.23
C LEU A 53 13.20 -1.47 1.61
N ASP A 54 12.34 -1.41 2.63
CA ASP A 54 12.61 -2.10 3.90
C ASP A 54 11.36 -2.74 4.51
N PRO A 55 11.49 -3.77 5.37
CA PRO A 55 10.34 -4.42 6.00
C PRO A 55 9.64 -3.47 6.97
N LEU A 56 8.32 -3.33 6.88
CA LEU A 56 7.55 -2.41 7.73
C LEU A 56 7.64 -2.79 9.22
N ALA A 57 7.76 -4.09 9.52
CA ALA A 57 8.01 -4.59 10.88
C ALA A 57 9.37 -4.15 11.47
N GLY A 58 10.30 -3.68 10.62
CA GLY A 58 11.68 -3.39 10.97
C GLY A 58 12.63 -4.45 10.40
N GLY A 59 13.74 -4.00 9.82
CA GLY A 59 14.71 -4.85 9.14
C GLY A 59 15.71 -4.00 8.37
N ALA A 60 16.68 -4.65 7.74
CA ALA A 60 17.62 -3.96 6.85
C ALA A 60 16.95 -3.62 5.52
N PRO A 61 17.29 -2.45 4.92
CA PRO A 61 16.81 -2.13 3.58
C PRO A 61 17.48 -3.02 2.53
N PHE A 62 16.79 -3.23 1.41
CA PHE A 62 17.24 -4.04 0.28
C PHE A 62 16.76 -3.45 -1.05
N GLN A 63 17.38 -3.86 -2.16
CA GLN A 63 17.08 -3.34 -3.49
C GLN A 63 16.05 -4.21 -4.22
N ALA A 64 15.14 -3.55 -4.93
CA ALA A 64 14.22 -4.16 -5.88
C ALA A 64 14.29 -3.42 -7.22
N SER A 65 13.89 -4.06 -8.31
CA SER A 65 13.81 -3.42 -9.63
C SER A 65 12.37 -3.35 -10.13
N VAL A 66 12.00 -2.24 -10.76
CA VAL A 66 10.67 -2.07 -11.36
C VAL A 66 10.49 -3.02 -12.53
N ALA A 67 9.54 -3.95 -12.42
CA ALA A 67 9.25 -4.93 -13.47
C ALA A 67 8.06 -4.54 -14.34
N ARG A 68 7.04 -3.89 -13.74
CA ARG A 68 5.83 -3.46 -14.44
C ARG A 68 5.28 -2.18 -13.83
N LEU A 69 4.67 -1.36 -14.68
CA LEU A 69 3.95 -0.16 -14.32
C LEU A 69 2.60 -0.18 -15.03
N ASP A 70 1.57 0.23 -14.31
CA ASP A 70 0.24 0.50 -14.83
C ASP A 70 -0.24 1.84 -14.23
N PRO A 71 0.14 2.97 -14.85
CA PRO A 71 -0.24 4.29 -14.36
C PRO A 71 -1.75 4.54 -14.38
N LEU A 72 -2.50 3.85 -15.26
CA LEU A 72 -3.95 4.01 -15.37
C LEU A 72 -4.66 3.49 -14.11
N HIS A 73 -4.23 2.32 -13.62
CA HIS A 73 -4.71 1.70 -12.38
C HIS A 73 -3.90 2.11 -11.14
N ASP A 74 -2.89 2.98 -11.30
CA ASP A 74 -1.96 3.38 -10.25
C ASP A 74 -1.26 2.20 -9.56
N LEU A 75 -0.83 1.21 -10.34
CA LEU A 75 -0.15 0.00 -9.85
C LEU A 75 1.29 -0.09 -10.35
N ALA A 76 2.17 -0.60 -9.49
CA ALA A 76 3.52 -0.95 -9.85
C ALA A 76 3.91 -2.31 -9.26
N VAL A 77 4.66 -3.09 -10.03
CA VAL A 77 5.24 -4.36 -9.62
C VAL A 77 6.75 -4.26 -9.63
N LEU A 78 7.37 -4.60 -8.51
CA LEU A 78 8.80 -4.70 -8.33
C LEU A 78 9.21 -6.16 -8.20
N VAL A 79 10.44 -6.47 -8.61
CA VAL A 79 11.05 -7.79 -8.41
C VAL A 79 12.32 -7.67 -7.58
N VAL A 80 12.57 -8.67 -6.74
CA VAL A 80 13.75 -8.75 -5.87
C VAL A 80 14.63 -9.90 -6.38
N ALA A 81 15.89 -9.60 -6.68
CA ALA A 81 16.82 -10.60 -7.24
C ALA A 81 17.44 -11.54 -6.20
N GLN A 82 17.41 -11.15 -4.92
CA GLN A 82 17.89 -11.92 -3.78
C GLN A 82 16.72 -12.26 -2.86
N GLU A 83 16.93 -13.15 -1.88
CA GLU A 83 15.92 -13.46 -0.86
C GLU A 83 15.34 -12.14 -0.30
N PRO A 84 14.02 -11.92 -0.46
CA PRO A 84 13.41 -10.67 -0.04
C PRO A 84 13.59 -10.48 1.47
N GLY A 85 13.79 -9.24 1.92
CA GLY A 85 13.85 -8.94 3.35
C GLY A 85 12.52 -9.17 4.10
N PHE A 86 11.47 -9.58 3.38
CA PHE A 86 10.16 -9.93 3.92
C PHE A 86 10.17 -11.32 4.55
N ALA A 87 9.53 -11.44 5.71
CA ALA A 87 9.42 -12.71 6.42
C ALA A 87 8.31 -13.61 5.87
N GLU A 88 7.35 -13.03 5.14
CA GLU A 88 6.12 -13.71 4.69
C GLU A 88 5.73 -13.25 3.27
N VAL A 89 4.82 -14.00 2.66
CA VAL A 89 4.04 -13.58 1.48
C VAL A 89 2.63 -13.24 1.96
N SER A 90 1.96 -12.29 1.31
CA SER A 90 0.59 -11.89 1.65
C SER A 90 -0.41 -13.05 1.55
N GLY A 91 -1.58 -12.84 2.16
CA GLY A 91 -2.75 -13.68 1.93
C GLY A 91 -3.19 -13.70 0.45
N PRO A 92 -4.20 -14.53 0.12
CA PRO A 92 -4.66 -14.68 -1.26
C PRO A 92 -5.20 -13.35 -1.81
N LEU A 93 -5.01 -13.13 -3.11
CA LEU A 93 -5.66 -12.04 -3.82
C LEU A 93 -7.12 -12.42 -4.10
N ALA A 94 -8.05 -11.53 -3.81
CA ALA A 94 -9.48 -11.73 -4.06
C ALA A 94 -10.05 -10.59 -4.91
N ALA A 95 -10.96 -10.92 -5.82
CA ALA A 95 -11.65 -9.93 -6.64
C ALA A 95 -12.50 -9.00 -5.76
N SER A 96 -12.32 -7.69 -5.97
CA SER A 96 -13.02 -6.63 -5.23
C SER A 96 -14.47 -6.41 -5.69
N ASP A 97 -14.80 -6.76 -6.94
CA ASP A 97 -16.13 -6.57 -7.54
C ASP A 97 -17.27 -7.25 -6.76
N GLY A 98 -16.96 -8.36 -6.10
CA GLY A 98 -17.92 -9.16 -5.33
C GLY A 98 -17.96 -8.85 -3.83
N VAL A 99 -17.17 -7.88 -3.35
CA VAL A 99 -17.08 -7.58 -1.91
C VAL A 99 -18.36 -6.90 -1.44
N ALA A 100 -18.96 -7.45 -0.39
CA ALA A 100 -20.19 -6.91 0.18
C ALA A 100 -19.98 -5.50 0.76
N LEU A 101 -21.02 -4.67 0.66
CA LEU A 101 -21.03 -3.37 1.34
C LEU A 101 -20.90 -3.57 2.86
N ARG A 102 -20.06 -2.73 3.46
CA ARG A 102 -19.71 -2.73 4.89
C ARG A 102 -18.88 -3.93 5.34
N GLU A 103 -18.30 -4.69 4.40
CA GLU A 103 -17.30 -5.70 4.74
C GLU A 103 -16.14 -5.04 5.52
N PRO A 104 -15.78 -5.55 6.71
CA PRO A 104 -14.67 -4.99 7.48
C PRO A 104 -13.34 -5.19 6.76
N VAL A 105 -12.58 -4.11 6.65
CA VAL A 105 -11.26 -4.10 5.99
C VAL A 105 -10.26 -3.34 6.85
N ARG A 106 -8.97 -3.61 6.65
CA ARG A 106 -7.87 -2.88 7.26
C ARG A 106 -6.78 -2.57 6.24
N VAL A 107 -6.17 -1.39 6.41
CA VAL A 107 -4.93 -1.00 5.76
C VAL A 107 -3.89 -0.82 6.84
N THR A 108 -2.76 -1.51 6.74
CA THR A 108 -1.60 -1.30 7.61
C THR A 108 -0.47 -0.78 6.73
N GLY A 109 0.10 0.36 7.07
CA GLY A 109 1.10 1.01 6.23
C GLY A 109 1.88 2.09 6.95
N HIS A 110 2.88 2.64 6.27
CA HIS A 110 3.67 3.75 6.78
C HIS A 110 2.85 5.05 6.78
N PRO A 111 2.70 5.75 7.92
CA PRO A 111 1.97 7.00 7.96
C PRO A 111 2.92 8.20 7.99
N LEU A 112 2.58 9.23 7.23
CA LEU A 112 3.20 10.54 7.34
C LEU A 112 2.40 11.39 8.34
N VAL A 113 2.91 11.47 9.57
CA VAL A 113 2.32 12.25 10.67
C VAL A 113 3.27 13.40 11.03
N TYR A 114 2.79 14.63 10.89
CA TYR A 114 3.54 15.81 11.28
C TYR A 114 3.28 16.16 12.74
N GLU A 115 3.96 15.45 13.64
CA GLU A 115 3.92 15.70 15.09
C GLU A 115 5.35 15.88 15.61
N PRO A 116 5.72 17.07 16.13
CA PRO A 116 7.08 17.31 16.61
C PRO A 116 7.52 16.32 17.70
N GLY A 117 8.66 15.67 17.49
CA GLY A 117 9.25 14.75 18.48
C GLY A 117 8.73 13.31 18.43
N HIS A 118 7.80 13.01 17.53
CA HIS A 118 7.22 11.68 17.38
C HIS A 118 7.41 11.14 15.96
N ALA A 119 7.70 9.84 15.86
CA ALA A 119 7.81 9.12 14.59
C ALA A 119 7.06 7.81 14.70
N TYR A 120 6.23 7.52 13.69
CA TYR A 120 5.41 6.33 13.63
C TYR A 120 5.84 5.50 12.43
N ARG A 121 6.33 4.29 12.67
CA ARG A 121 6.80 3.42 11.58
C ARG A 121 5.62 2.90 10.76
N TYR A 122 4.55 2.50 11.45
CA TYR A 122 3.30 2.03 10.88
C TYR A 122 2.12 2.53 11.72
N LEU A 123 0.95 2.56 11.10
CA LEU A 123 -0.35 2.62 11.77
C LEU A 123 -1.31 1.63 11.12
N ASP A 124 -2.28 1.18 11.89
CA ASP A 124 -3.43 0.44 11.40
C ASP A 124 -4.58 1.40 11.12
N ALA A 125 -5.18 1.26 9.94
CA ALA A 125 -6.33 2.01 9.51
C ALA A 125 -7.50 1.04 9.25
N PRO A 126 -8.33 0.75 10.28
CA PRO A 126 -9.56 0.00 10.07
C PRO A 126 -10.53 0.81 9.21
N GLY A 127 -11.39 0.11 8.48
CA GLY A 127 -12.38 0.71 7.61
C GLY A 127 -13.48 -0.26 7.22
N THR A 128 -14.36 0.21 6.34
CA THR A 128 -15.46 -0.60 5.79
C THR A 128 -15.53 -0.46 4.29
N TRP A 129 -15.70 -1.58 3.59
CA TRP A 129 -15.88 -1.58 2.14
C TRP A 129 -17.13 -0.79 1.73
N ALA A 130 -17.00 0.04 0.72
CA ALA A 130 -17.97 1.05 0.33
C ALA A 130 -18.41 0.94 -1.14
N GLY A 131 -18.17 -0.23 -1.74
CA GLY A 131 -18.54 -0.57 -3.11
C GLY A 131 -17.48 -0.19 -4.13
N GLY A 132 -17.83 -0.28 -5.40
CA GLY A 132 -16.98 0.15 -6.51
C GLY A 132 -17.49 1.42 -7.20
N SER A 133 -16.66 2.00 -8.05
CA SER A 133 -17.00 3.08 -8.98
C SER A 133 -16.21 2.91 -10.27
N VAL A 134 -16.52 3.72 -11.28
CA VAL A 134 -15.70 3.83 -12.49
C VAL A 134 -15.17 5.26 -12.58
N ARG A 135 -13.84 5.42 -12.58
CA ARG A 135 -13.18 6.71 -12.79
C ARG A 135 -13.01 6.97 -14.28
N ASP A 136 -13.43 8.15 -14.71
CA ASP A 136 -13.34 8.65 -16.09
C ASP A 136 -13.97 7.72 -17.15
N GLY A 137 -14.85 6.81 -16.74
CA GLY A 137 -15.48 5.81 -17.62
C GLY A 137 -14.58 4.65 -18.03
N GLU A 138 -13.35 4.59 -17.52
CA GLU A 138 -12.31 3.65 -17.98
C GLU A 138 -11.80 2.73 -16.88
N VAL A 139 -11.67 3.22 -15.64
CA VAL A 139 -11.00 2.50 -14.55
C VAL A 139 -11.99 2.06 -13.50
N GLY A 140 -12.20 0.75 -13.35
CA GLY A 140 -12.92 0.19 -12.21
C GLY A 140 -12.11 0.38 -10.93
N LEU A 141 -12.71 1.02 -9.93
CA LEU A 141 -12.09 1.28 -8.63
C LEU A 141 -12.91 0.64 -7.52
N GLY A 142 -12.21 0.01 -6.58
CA GLY A 142 -12.76 -0.28 -5.27
C GLY A 142 -12.78 0.97 -4.40
N ARG A 143 -13.60 0.94 -3.36
CA ARG A 143 -13.69 2.03 -2.40
C ARG A 143 -13.92 1.52 -1.00
N LEU A 144 -13.25 2.11 -0.03
CA LEU A 144 -13.53 1.92 1.39
C LEU A 144 -13.68 3.26 2.10
N ILE A 145 -14.33 3.25 3.27
CA ILE A 145 -14.38 4.39 4.19
C ILE A 145 -13.45 4.13 5.37
N SER A 146 -12.50 5.04 5.58
CA SER A 146 -11.64 5.10 6.76
C SER A 146 -11.14 6.53 6.97
N ASP A 147 -11.25 7.02 8.21
CA ASP A 147 -10.68 8.29 8.64
C ASP A 147 -9.23 8.16 9.13
N GLN A 148 -8.68 6.94 9.16
CA GLN A 148 -7.33 6.62 9.65
C GLN A 148 -6.33 6.29 8.53
N VAL A 149 -6.74 6.19 7.27
CA VAL A 149 -5.78 6.11 6.16
C VAL A 149 -5.14 7.48 5.97
N LEU A 150 -3.81 7.54 6.08
CA LEU A 150 -3.01 8.76 6.02
C LEU A 150 -2.13 8.78 4.76
N LYS A 151 -1.55 9.95 4.48
CA LYS A 151 -0.44 10.06 3.52
C LYS A 151 0.68 9.09 3.89
N GLY A 152 1.42 8.58 2.91
CA GLY A 152 2.44 7.52 3.08
C GLY A 152 1.88 6.10 3.09
N MET A 153 0.58 5.92 3.41
CA MET A 153 -0.03 4.58 3.39
C MET A 153 -0.39 4.12 1.96
N SER A 154 -0.21 4.99 0.97
CA SER A 154 -0.33 4.63 -0.45
C SER A 154 0.54 3.41 -0.80
N GLY A 155 -0.01 2.51 -1.61
CA GLY A 155 0.63 1.25 -1.98
C GLY A 155 0.44 0.11 -0.97
N ALA A 156 -0.15 0.37 0.20
CA ALA A 156 -0.48 -0.67 1.17
C ALA A 156 -1.62 -1.59 0.66
N PRO A 157 -1.63 -2.87 1.05
CA PRO A 157 -2.74 -3.76 0.72
C PRO A 157 -3.98 -3.41 1.54
N VAL A 158 -5.14 -3.49 0.90
CA VAL A 158 -6.44 -3.49 1.59
C VAL A 158 -6.78 -4.92 1.94
N LEU A 159 -6.75 -5.26 3.24
CA LEU A 159 -6.98 -6.60 3.74
C LEU A 159 -8.42 -6.76 4.20
N ARG A 160 -9.08 -7.85 3.81
CA ARG A 160 -10.33 -8.28 4.42
C ARG A 160 -10.04 -8.86 5.81
N GLU A 161 -10.80 -8.41 6.81
CA GLU A 161 -10.56 -8.82 8.20
C GLU A 161 -10.85 -10.30 8.46
N SER A 162 -11.80 -10.89 7.74
CA SER A 162 -12.26 -12.26 8.01
C SER A 162 -11.22 -13.34 7.70
N ASP A 163 -10.39 -13.12 6.70
CA ASP A 163 -9.50 -14.15 6.12
C ASP A 163 -8.12 -13.60 5.69
N GLY A 164 -7.88 -12.29 5.83
CA GLY A 164 -6.63 -11.66 5.40
C GLY A 164 -6.45 -11.60 3.88
N ALA A 165 -7.50 -11.83 3.09
CA ALA A 165 -7.42 -11.71 1.64
C ALA A 165 -7.12 -10.26 1.23
N VAL A 166 -6.24 -10.08 0.24
CA VAL A 166 -5.95 -8.77 -0.33
C VAL A 166 -7.02 -8.43 -1.37
N LEU A 167 -7.74 -7.32 -1.15
CA LEU A 167 -8.81 -6.83 -2.00
C LEU A 167 -8.34 -5.81 -3.04
N GLY A 168 -7.12 -5.29 -2.88
CA GLY A 168 -6.53 -4.32 -3.79
C GLY A 168 -5.46 -3.49 -3.09
N VAL A 169 -5.11 -2.35 -3.68
CA VAL A 169 -3.99 -1.51 -3.25
C VAL A 169 -4.51 -0.12 -2.94
N ALA A 170 -4.23 0.40 -1.75
CA ALA A 170 -4.61 1.77 -1.41
C ALA A 170 -3.88 2.76 -2.34
N SER A 171 -4.61 3.37 -3.29
CA SER A 171 -4.05 4.37 -4.22
C SER A 171 -4.04 5.76 -3.60
N GLY A 172 -5.11 6.12 -2.88
CA GLY A 172 -5.14 7.41 -2.22
C GLY A 172 -6.43 7.67 -1.47
N ARG A 173 -6.38 8.59 -0.52
CA ARG A 173 -7.55 9.04 0.22
C ARG A 173 -8.03 10.37 -0.32
N TYR A 174 -9.32 10.43 -0.64
CA TYR A 174 -10.01 11.66 -0.94
C TYR A 174 -10.21 12.48 0.33
N ASN A 175 -9.69 13.71 0.32
CA ASN A 175 -9.79 14.64 1.43
C ASN A 175 -9.90 16.07 0.89
N THR A 176 -11.08 16.45 0.39
CA THR A 176 -11.33 17.80 -0.11
C THR A 176 -11.70 18.79 1.01
N PRO A 177 -11.41 20.09 0.84
CA PRO A 177 -11.71 21.11 1.85
C PRO A 177 -13.19 21.26 2.20
N ASP A 178 -14.08 20.88 1.30
CA ASP A 178 -15.54 20.94 1.48
C ASP A 178 -16.12 19.72 2.22
N GLY A 179 -15.29 18.72 2.53
CA GLY A 179 -15.66 17.54 3.30
C GLY A 179 -16.46 16.48 2.52
N TRP A 180 -16.81 16.73 1.26
CA TRP A 180 -17.48 15.74 0.44
C TRP A 180 -16.56 14.54 0.19
N LEU A 181 -17.10 13.33 0.33
CA LEU A 181 -16.32 12.08 0.24
C LEU A 181 -15.13 12.00 1.22
N ALA A 182 -15.08 12.84 2.26
CA ALA A 182 -14.03 12.76 3.27
C ALA A 182 -13.94 11.35 3.88
N GLY A 183 -12.71 10.83 3.99
CA GLY A 183 -12.47 9.47 4.48
C GLY A 183 -12.71 8.38 3.43
N THR A 184 -13.02 8.74 2.18
CA THR A 184 -13.03 7.78 1.07
C THR A 184 -11.60 7.43 0.65
N VAL A 185 -11.30 6.14 0.53
CA VAL A 185 -10.03 5.65 0.02
C VAL A 185 -10.29 4.84 -1.25
N TRP A 186 -9.50 5.12 -2.29
CA TRP A 186 -9.53 4.40 -3.57
C TRP A 186 -8.63 3.18 -3.52
N VAL A 187 -9.12 2.09 -4.09
CA VAL A 187 -8.54 0.75 -4.04
C VAL A 187 -8.45 0.15 -5.43
#